data_AF-A0A2D4FGT2-F1
#
_entry.id   AF-A0A2D4FGT2-F1
#
_cell.length_a   1.000
_cell.length_b   1.000
_cell.length_c   1.000
_cell.angle_alpha   90.00
_cell.angle_beta   90.00
_cell.angle_gamma   90.00
#
_symmetry.space_group_name_H-M   'P 1'
#
loop_
_entity.id
_entity.type
_entity.pdbx_description
1 polymer ?
#
loop_
_entity_poly.entity_id
_entity_poly.type
_entity_poly.pdbx_seq_one_letter_code
_entity_poly.pdbx_strand_id
1 'polypeptide(L)'
;INIRGRLFERFFVLLHITNVASNGEHLNRECSLFTDDCRYVIVGSAAYLPEEPHPPFFEVYRNSESVTPNPRSPLEDYSLHIIDLHTGRLCDTRTFKCDKVILSHNQGLYLYKNILAILSVQQQTIHVFQVTAEGTFIDVRTIGRFCYEDDLLMLSAVYPEVQRDSQTGMANPYKEP
;
A
#
# COMPACT_ATOMS: atom_id res chain seq x y z
N ILE A 1 0.73 -33.85 -26.62
CA ILE A 1 0.79 -34.34 -25.22
C ILE A 1 1.63 -33.34 -24.41
N ASN A 2 1.03 -32.64 -23.44
CA ASN A 2 1.72 -31.60 -22.67
C ASN A 2 2.56 -32.25 -21.54
N ILE A 3 3.79 -32.63 -21.86
CA ILE A 3 4.72 -33.32 -20.95
C ILE A 3 5.05 -32.45 -19.72
N ARG A 4 5.11 -31.10 -19.87
CA ARG A 4 5.37 -30.18 -18.76
C ARG A 4 4.25 -30.17 -17.72
N GLY A 5 2.99 -30.20 -18.15
CA GLY A 5 1.85 -30.28 -17.23
C GLY A 5 1.90 -31.55 -16.37
N ARG A 6 2.16 -32.70 -17.00
CA ARG A 6 2.27 -33.98 -16.28
C ARG A 6 3.48 -34.06 -15.34
N LEU A 7 4.59 -33.39 -15.67
CA LEU A 7 5.75 -33.28 -14.79
C LEU A 7 5.42 -32.42 -13.56
N PHE A 8 4.71 -31.30 -13.75
CA PHE A 8 4.31 -30.45 -12.64
C PHE A 8 3.40 -31.19 -11.65
N GLU A 9 2.37 -31.88 -12.15
CA GLU A 9 1.44 -32.69 -11.34
C GLU A 9 2.13 -33.87 -10.63
N ARG A 10 3.28 -34.33 -11.12
CA ARG A 10 4.06 -35.39 -10.47
C ARG A 10 4.80 -34.90 -9.24
N PHE A 11 5.26 -33.65 -9.23
CA PHE A 11 6.07 -33.09 -8.16
C PHE A 11 5.31 -32.15 -7.22
N PHE A 12 4.23 -31.55 -7.70
CA PHE A 12 3.45 -30.58 -6.96
C PHE A 12 1.99 -31.02 -6.89
N VAL A 13 1.45 -30.92 -5.69
CA VAL A 13 0.02 -31.09 -5.43
C VAL A 13 -0.57 -29.74 -5.07
N LEU A 14 -1.77 -29.46 -5.59
CA LEU A 14 -2.52 -28.28 -5.21
C LEU A 14 -2.98 -28.43 -3.75
N LEU A 15 -2.48 -27.57 -2.86
CA LEU A 15 -2.91 -27.54 -1.47
C LEU A 15 -4.16 -26.68 -1.28
N HIS A 16 -4.13 -25.44 -1.78
CA HIS A 16 -5.17 -24.45 -1.56
C HIS A 16 -5.44 -23.61 -2.80
N ILE A 17 -6.69 -23.16 -2.95
CA ILE A 17 -7.10 -22.07 -3.85
C ILE A 17 -7.72 -20.99 -2.97
N THR A 18 -7.12 -19.81 -2.95
CA THR A 18 -7.61 -18.65 -2.22
C THR A 18 -8.11 -17.62 -3.22
N ASN A 19 -9.36 -17.19 -3.08
CA ASN A 19 -9.85 -16.05 -3.84
C ASN A 19 -9.31 -14.77 -3.20
N VAL A 20 -8.61 -13.97 -4.00
CA VAL A 20 -7.99 -12.70 -3.63
C VAL A 20 -8.49 -11.66 -4.63
N ALA A 21 -8.55 -10.38 -4.24
CA ALA A 21 -8.90 -9.30 -5.17
C ALA A 21 -10.32 -9.44 -5.78
N SER A 22 -11.35 -9.61 -4.93
CA SER A 22 -12.74 -9.87 -5.34
C SER A 22 -13.47 -8.69 -5.99
N ASN A 23 -12.91 -7.48 -5.96
CA ASN A 23 -13.61 -6.24 -6.33
C ASN A 23 -13.14 -5.65 -7.68
N GLY A 24 -12.82 -6.51 -8.66
CA GLY A 24 -12.30 -6.06 -9.96
C GLY A 24 -10.84 -5.59 -9.91
N GLU A 25 -10.17 -5.85 -8.80
CA GLU A 25 -8.74 -5.65 -8.63
C GLU A 25 -7.96 -6.69 -9.46
N HIS A 26 -6.82 -6.28 -10.01
CA HIS A 26 -5.90 -7.15 -10.70
C HIS A 26 -4.74 -7.52 -9.78
N LEU A 27 -4.57 -8.82 -9.53
CA LEU A 27 -3.44 -9.32 -8.77
C LEU A 27 -2.13 -9.11 -9.55
N ASN A 28 -1.13 -8.51 -8.91
CA ASN A 28 0.18 -8.32 -9.50
C ASN A 28 1.03 -9.59 -9.35
N ARG A 29 1.36 -10.23 -10.47
CA ARG A 29 2.11 -11.52 -10.50
C ARG A 29 3.55 -11.42 -10.04
N GLU A 30 4.10 -10.21 -9.99
CA GLU A 30 5.49 -9.92 -9.60
C GLU A 30 5.58 -9.42 -8.16
N CYS A 31 4.45 -9.35 -7.46
CA CYS A 31 4.35 -8.90 -6.08
C CYS A 31 4.09 -10.09 -5.15
N SER A 32 5.16 -10.61 -4.55
CA SER A 32 5.05 -11.65 -3.52
C SER A 32 6.17 -11.51 -2.50
N LEU A 33 5.79 -11.45 -1.23
CA LEU A 33 6.69 -11.42 -0.08
C LEU A 33 6.31 -12.56 0.86
N PHE A 34 7.30 -13.27 1.39
CA PHE A 34 7.08 -14.40 2.29
C PHE A 34 7.65 -14.07 3.66
N THR A 35 6.92 -14.42 4.72
CA THR A 35 7.47 -14.37 6.07
C THR A 35 8.60 -15.39 6.24
N ASP A 36 9.55 -15.12 7.12
CA ASP A 36 10.71 -15.99 7.35
C ASP A 36 10.34 -17.40 7.82
N ASP A 37 9.19 -17.55 8.47
CA ASP A 37 8.64 -18.84 8.91
C ASP A 37 7.86 -19.59 7.81
N CYS A 38 7.80 -19.02 6.60
CA CYS A 38 7.04 -19.51 5.45
C CYS A 38 5.55 -19.77 5.74
N ARG A 39 5.00 -19.15 6.78
CA ARG A 39 3.59 -19.33 7.16
C ARG A 39 2.66 -18.43 6.35
N TYR A 40 3.12 -17.24 5.99
CA TYR A 40 2.32 -16.25 5.30
C TYR A 40 2.97 -15.80 3.99
N VAL A 41 2.12 -15.51 3.02
CA VAL A 41 2.48 -14.78 1.81
C VAL A 41 1.70 -13.47 1.76
N ILE A 42 2.39 -12.39 1.42
CA ILE A 42 1.81 -11.09 1.15
C ILE A 42 1.84 -10.87 -0.36
N VAL A 43 0.68 -10.59 -0.93
CA VAL A 43 0.49 -10.32 -2.36
C VAL A 43 -0.19 -8.98 -2.55
N GLY A 44 0.08 -8.32 -3.67
CA GLY A 44 -0.49 -7.02 -4.01
C GLY A 44 -1.45 -7.10 -5.18
N SER A 45 -2.53 -6.33 -5.10
CA SER A 45 -3.47 -6.10 -6.19
C SER A 45 -3.62 -4.59 -6.46
N ALA A 46 -4.12 -4.25 -7.64
CA ALA A 46 -4.43 -2.87 -8.01
C ALA A 46 -5.76 -2.81 -8.75
N ALA A 47 -6.57 -1.79 -8.47
CA ALA A 47 -7.75 -1.44 -9.24
C ALA A 47 -7.58 -0.06 -9.87
N TYR A 48 -7.92 0.05 -11.16
CA TYR A 48 -7.98 1.33 -11.83
C TYR A 48 -9.07 2.21 -11.21
N LEU A 49 -8.77 3.50 -11.09
CA LEU A 49 -9.76 4.48 -10.69
C LEU A 49 -10.78 4.69 -11.82
N PRO A 50 -12.07 4.87 -11.50
CA PRO A 50 -13.07 5.19 -12.51
C PRO A 50 -12.77 6.55 -13.15
N GLU A 51 -13.00 6.67 -14.46
CA GLU A 51 -12.90 7.97 -15.16
C GLU A 51 -13.96 8.96 -14.65
N GLU A 52 -15.15 8.47 -14.32
CA GLU A 52 -16.20 9.25 -13.66
C GLU A 52 -16.94 8.44 -12.58
N PRO A 53 -17.27 9.04 -11.42
CA PRO A 53 -16.80 10.36 -10.98
C PRO A 53 -15.30 10.34 -10.67
N HIS A 54 -14.62 11.44 -10.99
CA HIS A 54 -13.22 11.60 -10.62
C HIS A 54 -13.08 11.54 -9.08
N PRO A 55 -11.98 10.95 -8.57
CA PRO A 55 -11.75 10.92 -7.14
C PRO A 55 -11.68 12.35 -6.58
N PRO A 56 -12.24 12.58 -5.38
CA PRO A 56 -12.21 13.90 -4.76
C PRO A 56 -10.79 14.43 -4.60
N PHE A 57 -10.62 15.74 -4.72
CA PHE A 57 -9.30 16.39 -4.60
C PHE A 57 -8.56 16.02 -3.31
N PHE A 58 -9.29 15.95 -2.18
CA PHE A 58 -8.72 15.60 -0.88
C PHE A 58 -8.31 14.13 -0.75
N GLU A 59 -8.75 13.24 -1.64
CA GLU A 59 -8.28 11.85 -1.67
C GLU A 59 -6.97 11.72 -2.45
N VAL A 60 -6.78 12.56 -3.48
CA VAL A 60 -5.59 12.61 -4.34
C VAL A 60 -4.44 13.34 -3.66
N TYR A 61 -4.73 14.49 -3.04
CA TYR A 61 -3.78 15.36 -2.36
C TYR A 61 -4.05 15.35 -0.85
N ARG A 62 -3.50 14.36 -0.14
CA ARG A 62 -3.73 14.21 1.31
C ARG A 62 -2.76 15.01 2.16
N ASN A 63 -1.63 15.43 1.59
CA ASN A 63 -0.63 16.23 2.25
C ASN A 63 0.00 17.24 1.27
N SER A 64 0.81 18.16 1.78
CA SER A 64 1.45 19.20 0.96
C SER A 64 2.60 18.65 0.11
N GLU A 65 3.07 17.46 0.44
CA GLU A 65 4.14 16.74 -0.23
C GLU A 65 3.61 15.84 -1.37
N SER A 66 2.28 15.75 -1.53
CA SER A 66 1.64 14.94 -2.55
C SER A 66 2.09 15.37 -3.94
N VAL A 67 2.53 14.42 -4.76
CA VAL A 67 3.00 14.67 -6.12
C VAL A 67 1.82 14.92 -7.05
N THR A 68 1.99 15.72 -8.10
CA THR A 68 0.93 15.86 -9.12
C THR A 68 0.80 14.56 -9.92
N PRO A 69 -0.41 13.98 -10.05
CA PRO A 69 -0.62 12.78 -10.85
C PRO A 69 -0.16 12.97 -12.29
N ASN A 70 0.58 11.99 -12.81
CA ASN A 70 1.08 12.02 -14.17
C ASN A 70 0.20 11.11 -15.04
N PRO A 71 -0.33 11.57 -16.20
CA PRO A 71 -1.08 10.71 -17.12
C PRO A 71 -0.32 9.46 -17.58
N ARG A 72 1.02 9.49 -17.58
CA ARG A 72 1.87 8.32 -17.89
C ARG A 72 1.99 7.32 -16.73
N SER A 73 1.54 7.69 -15.55
CA SER A 73 1.57 6.89 -14.34
C SER A 73 0.29 7.17 -13.53
N PRO A 74 -0.86 6.63 -13.97
CA PRO A 74 -2.13 6.88 -13.32
C PRO A 74 -2.11 6.38 -11.87
N LEU A 75 -2.94 7.04 -11.06
CA LEU A 75 -3.22 6.60 -9.71
C LEU A 75 -4.17 5.41 -9.74
N GLU A 76 -4.01 4.53 -8.77
CA GLU A 76 -4.79 3.31 -8.61
C GLU A 76 -5.12 3.10 -7.13
N ASP A 77 -6.11 2.25 -6.89
CA ASP A 77 -6.36 1.72 -5.57
C ASP A 77 -5.55 0.44 -5.39
N TYR A 78 -4.54 0.48 -4.54
CA TYR A 78 -3.69 -0.67 -4.26
C TYR A 78 -4.17 -1.39 -3.01
N SER A 79 -4.21 -2.72 -3.04
CA SER A 79 -4.49 -3.54 -1.86
C SER A 79 -3.34 -4.53 -1.63
N LEU A 80 -2.87 -4.65 -0.39
CA LEU A 80 -1.99 -5.73 0.05
C LEU A 80 -2.80 -6.72 0.87
N HIS A 81 -2.65 -7.99 0.53
CA HIS A 81 -3.36 -9.11 1.11
C HIS A 81 -2.37 -10.06 1.76
N ILE A 82 -2.66 -10.51 2.97
CA ILE A 82 -1.87 -11.53 3.65
C ILE A 82 -2.65 -12.84 3.72
N ILE A 83 -2.03 -13.92 3.28
CA ILE A 83 -2.64 -15.23 3.12
C ILE A 83 -1.83 -16.24 3.93
N ASP A 84 -2.51 -17.03 4.76
CA ASP A 84 -1.92 -18.16 5.45
C ASP A 84 -1.75 -19.33 4.47
N LEU A 85 -0.50 -19.74 4.25
CA LEU A 85 -0.12 -20.77 3.28
C LEU A 85 -0.50 -22.18 3.72
N HIS A 86 -0.65 -22.42 5.03
CA HIS A 86 -1.00 -23.73 5.58
C HIS A 86 -2.50 -24.00 5.57
N THR A 87 -3.31 -22.93 5.66
CA THR A 87 -4.77 -23.04 5.67
C THR A 87 -5.42 -22.55 4.38
N GLY A 88 -4.70 -21.79 3.55
CA GLY A 88 -5.22 -21.13 2.36
C GLY A 88 -6.15 -19.95 2.66
N ARG A 89 -6.15 -19.44 3.90
CA ARG A 89 -7.08 -18.38 4.33
C ARG A 89 -6.48 -17.00 4.06
N LEU A 90 -7.27 -16.12 3.45
CA LEU A 90 -7.00 -14.68 3.44
C LEU A 90 -7.20 -14.12 4.86
N CYS A 91 -6.14 -13.66 5.50
CA CYS A 91 -6.16 -13.24 6.89
C CYS A 91 -6.49 -11.76 7.08
N ASP A 92 -5.89 -10.87 6.29
CA ASP A 92 -6.09 -9.42 6.39
C ASP A 92 -5.85 -8.74 5.04
N THR A 93 -6.32 -7.50 4.90
CA THR A 93 -6.14 -6.65 3.72
C THR A 93 -5.94 -5.19 4.13
N ARG A 94 -4.95 -4.54 3.52
CA ARG A 94 -4.69 -3.10 3.66
C ARG A 94 -4.78 -2.42 2.31
N THR A 95 -5.53 -1.33 2.23
CA THR A 95 -5.82 -0.64 0.97
C THR A 95 -5.28 0.79 1.00
N PHE A 96 -4.62 1.19 -0.08
CA PHE A 96 -4.11 2.52 -0.36
C PHE A 96 -4.89 3.11 -1.53
N LYS A 97 -5.82 4.01 -1.21
CA LYS A 97 -6.69 4.65 -2.21
C LYS A 97 -5.95 5.74 -2.96
N CYS A 98 -6.27 5.96 -4.24
CA CYS A 98 -5.74 7.08 -5.03
C CYS A 98 -4.23 7.30 -4.86
N ASP A 99 -3.45 6.23 -4.96
CA ASP A 99 -2.02 6.25 -4.64
C ASP A 99 -1.19 5.79 -5.84
N LYS A 100 0.13 5.86 -5.69
CA LYS A 100 1.10 5.17 -6.52
C LYS A 100 2.03 4.32 -5.68
N VAL A 101 1.74 3.02 -5.60
CA VAL A 101 2.60 2.02 -4.97
C VAL A 101 3.18 1.11 -6.05
N ILE A 102 4.50 0.97 -6.12
CA ILE A 102 5.16 0.16 -7.15
C ILE A 102 5.18 -1.31 -6.72
N LEU A 103 4.17 -2.08 -7.12
CA LEU A 103 4.08 -3.51 -6.82
C LEU A 103 5.05 -4.38 -7.64
N SER A 104 5.37 -3.97 -8.87
CA SER A 104 6.23 -4.75 -9.76
C SER A 104 7.62 -4.98 -9.16
N HIS A 105 8.05 -6.23 -9.22
CA HIS A 105 9.31 -6.71 -8.65
C HIS A 105 9.52 -6.32 -7.18
N ASN A 106 8.43 -6.12 -6.42
CA ASN A 106 8.45 -5.64 -5.04
C ASN A 106 9.21 -4.31 -4.85
N GLN A 107 9.34 -3.45 -5.87
CA GLN A 107 10.19 -2.25 -5.77
C GLN A 107 9.69 -1.21 -4.75
N GLY A 108 8.39 -1.15 -4.54
CA GLY A 108 7.75 -0.22 -3.60
C GLY A 108 7.49 -0.81 -2.22
N LEU A 109 7.88 -2.06 -1.95
CA LEU A 109 7.55 -2.76 -0.70
C LEU A 109 8.64 -3.73 -0.30
N TYR A 110 8.94 -3.76 0.99
CA TYR A 110 9.97 -4.65 1.52
C TYR A 110 9.53 -5.23 2.86
N LEU A 111 9.70 -6.53 3.02
CA LEU A 111 9.46 -7.23 4.28
C LEU A 111 10.80 -7.65 4.86
N TYR A 112 11.09 -7.19 6.08
CA TYR A 112 12.23 -7.62 6.86
C TYR A 112 11.74 -8.24 8.17
N LYS A 113 11.96 -9.54 8.35
CA LYS A 113 11.37 -10.33 9.44
C LYS A 113 9.85 -10.19 9.44
N ASN A 114 9.31 -9.45 10.40
CA ASN A 114 7.89 -9.15 10.55
C ASN A 114 7.57 -7.67 10.33
N ILE A 115 8.50 -6.87 9.81
CA ILE A 115 8.29 -5.45 9.52
C ILE A 115 8.15 -5.26 8.01
N LEU A 116 6.97 -4.80 7.59
CA LEU A 116 6.64 -4.48 6.22
C LEU A 116 6.71 -2.97 6.02
N ALA A 117 7.55 -2.51 5.11
CA ALA A 117 7.60 -1.12 4.67
C ALA A 117 6.98 -0.99 3.27
N ILE A 118 6.17 0.03 3.06
CA ILE A 118 5.49 0.33 1.79
C ILE A 118 5.69 1.79 1.46
N LEU A 119 6.20 2.06 0.26
CA LEU A 119 6.37 3.41 -0.25
C LEU A 119 5.13 3.86 -1.05
N SER A 120 4.41 4.81 -0.47
CA SER A 120 3.41 5.63 -1.17
C SER A 120 4.15 6.75 -1.91
N VAL A 121 4.35 6.56 -3.23
CA VAL A 121 5.05 7.56 -4.06
C VAL A 121 4.19 8.81 -4.22
N GLN A 122 2.89 8.64 -4.40
CA GLN A 122 2.00 9.78 -4.58
C GLN A 122 1.94 10.66 -3.34
N GLN A 123 1.92 10.07 -2.14
CA GLN A 123 1.84 10.82 -0.88
C GLN A 123 3.21 11.11 -0.25
N GLN A 124 4.32 10.78 -0.94
CA GLN A 124 5.69 10.92 -0.43
C GLN A 124 5.86 10.36 0.99
N THR A 125 5.30 9.17 1.22
CA THR A 125 5.16 8.60 2.56
C THR A 125 5.56 7.12 2.57
N ILE A 126 6.33 6.71 3.58
CA ILE A 126 6.64 5.32 3.87
C ILE A 126 5.74 4.87 5.02
N HIS A 127 4.91 3.87 4.75
CA HIS A 127 4.08 3.23 5.76
C HIS A 127 4.81 1.99 6.29
N VAL A 128 4.96 1.91 7.61
CA VAL A 128 5.62 0.80 8.30
C VAL A 128 4.59 0.03 9.09
N PHE A 129 4.38 -1.22 8.69
CA PHE A 129 3.50 -2.17 9.34
C PHE A 129 4.30 -3.26 10.04
N GLN A 130 3.76 -3.79 11.11
CA GLN A 130 4.18 -5.05 11.70
C GLN A 130 3.18 -6.14 11.32
N VAL A 131 3.71 -7.25 10.80
CA VAL A 131 2.97 -8.49 10.57
C VAL A 131 2.93 -9.27 11.89
N THR A 132 1.72 -9.61 12.33
CA THR A 132 1.51 -10.36 13.57
C THR A 132 1.65 -11.87 13.37
N ALA A 133 1.74 -12.62 14.47
CA ALA A 133 1.75 -14.08 14.44
C ALA A 133 0.41 -14.68 13.98
N GLU A 134 -0.65 -13.88 13.97
CA GLU A 134 -1.98 -14.21 13.48
C GLU A 134 -2.17 -13.87 11.99
N GLY A 135 -1.19 -13.20 11.37
CA GLY A 135 -1.23 -12.81 9.97
C GLY A 135 -2.07 -11.57 9.72
N THR A 136 -1.95 -10.54 10.57
CA THR A 136 -2.60 -9.24 10.41
C THR A 136 -1.58 -8.11 10.31
N PHE A 137 -1.99 -6.97 9.75
CA PHE A 137 -1.15 -5.78 9.64
C PHE A 137 -1.46 -4.78 10.75
N ILE A 138 -0.47 -4.49 11.60
CA ILE A 138 -0.53 -3.42 12.60
C ILE A 138 0.26 -2.22 12.06
N ASP A 139 -0.36 -1.04 12.03
CA ASP A 139 0.37 0.21 11.71
C ASP A 139 1.30 0.55 12.89
N VAL A 140 2.59 0.69 12.60
CA VAL A 140 3.62 1.00 13.59
C VAL A 140 4.06 2.44 13.47
N ARG A 141 4.25 2.92 12.24
CA ARG A 141 4.79 4.25 11.98
C ARG A 141 4.53 4.64 10.54
N THR A 142 4.30 5.92 10.34
CA THR A 142 4.27 6.55 9.03
C THR A 142 5.39 7.60 8.96
N ILE A 143 6.24 7.54 7.92
CA ILE A 143 7.37 8.45 7.71
C ILE A 143 7.08 9.26 6.45
N GLY A 144 6.93 10.57 6.57
CA GLY A 144 6.62 11.46 5.44
C GLY A 144 7.14 12.86 5.71
N ARG A 145 6.23 13.84 5.78
CA ARG A 145 6.54 15.21 6.22
C ARG A 145 7.33 15.25 7.54
N PHE A 146 6.96 14.37 8.47
CA PHE A 146 7.63 14.19 9.75
C PHE A 146 8.19 12.78 9.84
N CYS A 147 9.30 12.65 10.57
CA CYS A 147 9.89 11.36 10.85
C CYS A 147 9.32 10.81 12.15
N TYR A 148 9.21 11.63 13.20
CA TYR A 148 8.76 11.23 14.53
C TYR A 148 7.40 11.84 14.87
N GLU A 149 6.68 11.19 15.80
CA GLU A 149 5.32 11.61 16.18
C GLU A 149 5.28 12.98 16.86
N ASP A 150 6.38 13.38 17.52
CA ASP A 150 6.51 14.64 18.27
C ASP A 150 7.14 15.77 17.45
N ASP A 151 7.57 15.52 16.21
CA ASP A 151 8.21 16.54 15.36
C ASP A 151 7.31 17.76 15.16
N LEU A 152 6.01 17.56 14.93
CA LEU A 152 5.06 18.65 14.76
C LEU A 152 4.94 19.50 16.03
N LEU A 153 4.92 18.86 17.20
CA LEU A 153 4.85 19.55 18.49
C LEU A 153 6.11 20.39 18.70
N MET A 154 7.29 19.79 18.48
CA MET A 154 8.58 20.48 18.62
C MET A 154 8.70 21.67 17.66
N LEU A 155 8.30 21.49 16.40
CA LEU A 155 8.33 22.57 15.41
C LEU A 155 7.31 23.67 15.74
N SER A 156 6.12 23.32 16.22
CA SER A 156 5.11 24.31 16.60
C SER A 156 5.55 25.19 17.78
N ALA A 157 6.38 24.66 18.69
CA ALA A 157 6.92 25.41 19.82
C ALA A 157 7.96 26.45 19.41
N VAL A 158 8.67 26.25 18.28
CA VAL A 158 9.71 27.15 17.78
C VAL A 158 9.20 28.05 16.65
N TYR A 159 8.29 27.54 15.83
CA TYR A 159 7.71 28.21 14.66
C TYR A 159 6.17 28.18 14.74
N PRO A 160 5.54 29.17 15.38
CA PRO A 160 4.07 29.22 15.56
C PRO A 160 3.28 29.23 14.23
N GLU A 161 3.93 29.56 13.12
CA GLU A 161 3.32 29.54 11.79
C GLU A 161 3.04 28.12 11.27
N VAL A 162 3.81 27.12 11.72
CA VAL A 162 3.64 25.69 11.36
C VAL A 162 2.30 25.12 11.88
N GLN A 163 1.77 25.70 12.96
CA GLN A 163 0.45 25.36 13.49
C GLN A 163 -0.68 25.81 12.56
N ARG A 164 -0.50 26.93 11.84
CA ARG A 164 -1.52 27.47 10.93
C ARG A 164 -1.72 26.59 9.71
N ASP A 165 -0.64 26.16 9.04
CA ASP A 165 -0.72 25.28 7.88
C ASP A 165 -1.38 23.93 8.17
N SER A 166 -1.27 23.45 9.41
CA SER A 166 -1.87 22.19 9.86
C SER A 166 -3.37 22.33 10.19
N GLN A 167 -3.83 23.52 10.57
CA GLN A 167 -5.26 23.82 10.82
C GLN A 167 -5.99 24.31 9.55
N THR A 168 -5.30 24.93 8.59
CA THR A 168 -5.88 25.47 7.36
C THR A 168 -5.80 24.52 6.16
N GLY A 169 -5.77 23.20 6.38
CA GLY A 169 -5.87 22.18 5.33
C GLY A 169 -7.10 22.29 4.40
N MET A 170 -7.99 23.27 4.59
CA MET A 170 -9.05 23.66 3.66
C MET A 170 -9.40 25.16 3.72
N ALA A 171 -8.42 26.07 3.68
CA ALA A 171 -8.73 27.50 3.57
C ALA A 171 -7.70 28.30 2.75
N ASN A 172 -7.53 27.94 1.47
CA ASN A 172 -7.11 28.93 0.47
C ASN A 172 -8.35 29.36 -0.32
N PRO A 173 -9.00 30.48 0.04
CA PRO A 173 -9.95 31.11 -0.87
C PRO A 173 -9.14 31.76 -1.99
N TYR A 174 -9.32 31.23 -3.21
CA TYR A 174 -9.13 31.89 -4.50
C TYR A 174 -7.96 32.88 -4.65
N LYS A 175 -6.96 32.49 -5.46
CA LYS A 175 -6.29 33.44 -6.34
C LYS A 175 -6.55 33.03 -7.79
N GLU A 176 -7.61 33.59 -8.35
CA GLU A 176 -7.72 33.76 -9.80
C GLU A 176 -7.09 35.12 -10.18
N PRO A 177 -6.64 35.27 -11.45
CA PRO A 177 -5.58 36.20 -11.87
C PRO A 177 -5.87 37.69 -11.74
#